data_AF-A0A9E0IMF3-F1
#
_entry.id   AF-A0A9E0IMF3-F1
#
_cell.length_a   1.000
_cell.length_b   1.000
_cell.length_c   1.000
_cell.angle_alpha   90.00
_cell.angle_beta   90.00
_cell.angle_gamma   90.00
#
_symmetry.space_group_name_H-M   'P 1'
#
loop_
_entity.id
_entity.type
_entity.pdbx_description
1 polymer ?
#
loop_
_entity_poly.entity_id
_entity_poly.type
_entity_poly.pdbx_seq_one_letter_code
_entity_poly.pdbx_strand_id
1 'polypeptide(L)'
;MTPALQLAVVAVILSACQGGRDARPGDGGAAPARTDGGAAGARRVDGAPPVAPADAAAPLAPDPIFELGAIPAWQAVIDRAQYLARRGQRGVVYGLVGEAVPQAAVTGAGSGADAEPGLAFRWLVDDTEGAGALAIRASGLGRARPGARVALGGAWALDLTRRWYWKGEAMTELPAAPAPATSDALAPPGLVVGKGDPPAGARPVSQGKDDGFITFTVVGLARFPGDGWKIADELGDAPVAILTLPGERPSYGGHDLRQADERWTLRRGGRYWVRVGRFRRRSPDQPAQLAARGAPEQW
;
A
#
# COMPACT_ATOMS: atom_id res chain seq x y z
N MET A 1 58.33 -10.24 -23.99
CA MET A 1 57.42 -9.54 -24.91
C MET A 1 56.09 -9.42 -24.20
N THR A 2 55.81 -8.24 -23.67
CA THR A 2 54.75 -7.95 -22.69
C THR A 2 53.78 -6.98 -23.35
N PRO A 3 52.48 -7.27 -23.48
CA PRO A 3 51.55 -6.27 -24.00
C PRO A 3 51.10 -5.34 -22.88
N ALA A 4 51.34 -4.04 -23.10
CA ALA A 4 50.91 -2.95 -22.24
C ALA A 4 49.39 -2.75 -22.35
N LEU A 5 48.72 -2.68 -21.19
CA LEU A 5 47.31 -2.35 -21.05
C LEU A 5 47.09 -0.84 -21.28
N GLN A 6 46.28 -0.47 -22.26
CA GLN A 6 45.77 0.89 -22.45
C GLN A 6 44.68 1.19 -21.41
N LEU A 7 44.93 2.20 -20.58
CA LEU A 7 43.95 2.81 -19.67
C LEU A 7 43.08 3.80 -20.48
N ALA A 8 41.80 3.48 -20.68
CA ALA A 8 40.82 4.41 -21.22
C ALA A 8 40.18 5.20 -20.07
N VAL A 9 40.45 6.51 -20.02
CA VAL A 9 39.80 7.45 -19.09
C VAL A 9 38.47 7.89 -19.72
N VAL A 10 37.36 7.49 -19.09
CA VAL A 10 36.02 7.97 -19.46
C VAL A 10 35.72 9.22 -18.64
N ALA A 11 35.44 10.30 -19.37
CA ALA A 11 35.04 11.60 -18.85
C ALA A 11 33.66 11.55 -18.18
N VAL A 12 33.54 12.17 -17.00
CA VAL A 12 32.25 12.47 -16.35
C VAL A 12 31.91 13.92 -16.64
N ILE A 13 30.88 14.12 -17.46
CA ILE A 13 30.23 15.42 -17.68
C ILE A 13 29.19 15.60 -16.57
N LEU A 14 29.46 16.49 -15.63
CA LEU A 14 28.47 17.01 -14.68
C LEU A 14 27.76 18.18 -15.34
N SER A 15 26.45 18.05 -15.58
CA SER A 15 25.60 19.15 -16.03
C SER A 15 24.26 19.18 -15.29
N ALA A 16 23.96 20.39 -14.83
CA ALA A 16 22.65 21.00 -14.58
C ALA A 16 21.87 20.64 -13.30
N CYS A 17 21.68 21.64 -12.42
CA CYS A 17 20.45 22.43 -12.30
C CYS A 17 20.41 23.16 -10.94
N GLN A 18 20.97 24.38 -10.90
CA GLN A 18 20.72 25.31 -9.80
C GLN A 18 19.38 26.02 -10.05
N GLY A 19 18.44 25.87 -9.13
CA GLY A 19 17.13 26.47 -9.19
C GLY A 19 17.15 27.97 -8.87
N GLY A 20 16.67 28.78 -9.81
CA GLY A 20 16.23 30.14 -9.56
C GLY A 20 14.82 30.12 -8.98
N ARG A 21 14.65 30.65 -7.77
CA ARG A 21 13.34 30.98 -7.19
C ARG A 21 13.09 32.45 -7.44
N ASP A 22 12.17 32.75 -8.35
CA ASP A 22 11.60 34.08 -8.51
C ASP A 22 10.67 34.36 -7.32
N ALA A 23 11.03 35.38 -6.55
CA ALA A 23 10.18 35.98 -5.54
C ALA A 23 9.13 36.87 -6.22
N ARG A 24 7.85 36.66 -5.90
CA ARG A 24 6.77 37.57 -6.26
C ARG A 24 6.24 38.25 -4.99
N PRO A 25 6.24 39.59 -4.90
CA PRO A 25 5.60 40.33 -3.83
C PRO A 25 4.14 40.66 -4.18
N GLY A 26 3.31 40.79 -3.14
CA GLY A 26 1.94 41.29 -3.24
C GLY A 26 1.02 40.54 -2.26
N ASP A 27 0.09 41.14 -1.55
CA ASP A 27 -0.21 42.55 -1.30
C ASP A 27 -1.12 42.56 -0.05
N GLY A 28 -1.13 43.69 0.64
CA GLY A 28 -1.95 43.89 1.84
C GLY A 28 -3.45 43.88 1.56
N GLY A 29 -4.24 43.46 2.54
CA GLY A 29 -5.70 43.39 2.42
C GLY A 29 -6.40 43.36 3.78
N ALA A 30 -6.62 44.56 4.31
CA ALA A 30 -7.53 45.02 5.36
C ALA A 30 -8.50 44.04 6.07
N ALA A 31 -8.49 44.11 7.40
CA ALA A 31 -9.62 43.81 8.28
C ALA A 31 -10.76 44.82 8.09
N PRO A 32 -12.01 44.45 8.41
CA PRO A 32 -12.64 45.18 9.53
C PRO A 32 -13.62 44.38 10.42
N ALA A 33 -13.76 44.96 11.62
CA ALA A 33 -14.97 45.16 12.42
C ALA A 33 -15.73 43.98 13.08
N ARG A 34 -15.54 43.96 14.40
CA ARG A 34 -16.50 43.65 15.47
C ARG A 34 -17.97 43.99 15.12
N THR A 35 -18.85 43.08 15.50
CA THR A 35 -20.21 43.39 15.97
C THR A 35 -20.40 42.76 17.35
N ASP A 36 -20.47 43.63 18.35
CA ASP A 36 -21.10 43.37 19.64
C ASP A 36 -22.63 43.37 19.46
N GLY A 37 -23.34 42.51 20.18
CA GLY A 37 -24.77 42.67 20.39
C GLY A 37 -25.52 41.38 20.69
N GLY A 38 -26.09 41.28 21.90
CA GLY A 38 -27.26 40.44 22.13
C GLY A 38 -27.26 39.60 23.41
N ALA A 39 -27.26 40.25 24.56
CA ALA A 39 -27.72 39.65 25.80
C ALA A 39 -29.27 39.56 25.79
N ALA A 40 -29.84 38.37 25.95
CA ALA A 40 -31.17 38.15 26.54
C ALA A 40 -31.45 36.66 26.74
N GLY A 41 -31.90 36.28 27.95
CA GLY A 41 -32.77 35.11 28.15
C GLY A 41 -32.18 33.89 28.83
N ALA A 42 -31.66 34.02 30.05
CA ALA A 42 -31.51 32.87 30.94
C ALA A 42 -32.90 32.36 31.37
N ARG A 43 -33.36 31.26 30.76
CA ARG A 43 -34.51 30.48 31.24
C ARG A 43 -33.97 29.26 31.97
N ARG A 44 -34.01 29.29 33.32
CA ARG A 44 -33.74 28.12 34.17
C ARG A 44 -34.74 27.02 33.82
N VAL A 45 -34.22 25.88 33.38
CA VAL A 45 -34.92 24.60 33.40
C VAL A 45 -34.27 23.80 34.50
N ASP A 46 -34.92 23.77 35.66
CA ASP A 46 -34.57 22.88 36.76
C ASP A 46 -35.00 21.45 36.39
N GLY A 47 -34.09 20.48 36.58
CA GLY A 47 -34.44 19.05 36.59
C GLY A 47 -33.77 18.18 35.53
N ALA A 48 -32.43 18.16 35.48
CA ALA A 48 -31.69 17.02 34.92
C ALA A 48 -30.96 16.30 36.06
N PRO A 49 -31.11 14.97 36.21
CA PRO A 49 -30.38 14.20 37.23
C PRO A 49 -28.87 14.34 37.00
N PRO A 50 -28.05 14.28 38.07
CA PRO A 50 -26.60 14.43 37.95
C PRO A 50 -26.05 13.34 37.04
N VAL A 51 -25.53 13.75 35.89
CA VAL A 51 -24.70 12.90 35.04
C VAL A 51 -23.45 12.60 35.85
N ALA A 52 -23.28 11.35 36.26
CA ALA A 52 -22.05 10.89 36.89
C ALA A 52 -20.87 11.33 35.99
N PRO A 53 -19.77 11.87 36.56
CA PRO A 53 -18.61 12.24 35.76
C PRO A 53 -18.20 11.02 34.95
N ALA A 54 -18.28 11.14 33.63
CA ALA A 54 -17.80 10.11 32.72
C ALA A 54 -16.42 9.70 33.19
N ASP A 55 -16.25 8.42 33.47
CA ASP A 55 -14.96 7.83 33.84
C ASP A 55 -13.89 8.45 32.96
N ALA A 56 -12.97 9.18 33.59
CA ALA A 56 -11.86 9.81 32.90
C ALA A 56 -11.09 8.68 32.22
N ALA A 57 -11.31 8.52 30.92
CA ALA A 57 -10.61 7.54 30.11
C ALA A 57 -9.12 7.75 30.38
N ALA A 58 -8.48 6.73 30.94
CA ALA A 58 -7.04 6.77 31.20
C ALA A 58 -6.35 7.23 29.91
N PRO A 59 -5.34 8.12 30.00
CA PRO A 59 -4.65 8.61 28.83
C PRO A 59 -4.19 7.41 27.99
N LEU A 60 -4.68 7.35 26.75
CA LEU A 60 -4.31 6.32 25.79
C LEU A 60 -2.78 6.30 25.72
N ALA A 61 -2.18 5.17 26.09
CA ALA A 61 -0.74 4.99 25.94
C ALA A 61 -0.35 5.28 24.47
N PRO A 62 0.79 5.96 24.23
CA PRO A 62 1.24 6.25 22.87
C PRO A 62 1.33 4.96 22.05
N ASP A 63 0.91 5.03 20.77
CA ASP A 63 0.93 3.89 19.87
C ASP A 63 2.40 3.47 19.64
N PRO A 64 2.82 2.25 20.03
CA PRO A 64 4.20 1.80 19.89
C PRO A 64 4.69 1.81 18.44
N ILE A 65 3.79 1.79 17.46
CA ILE A 65 4.13 1.90 16.03
C ILE A 65 4.77 3.27 15.73
N PHE A 66 4.22 4.34 16.31
CA PHE A 66 4.69 5.70 16.07
C PHE A 66 6.07 5.94 16.69
N GLU A 67 6.29 5.46 17.91
CA GLU A 67 7.58 5.59 18.61
C GLU A 67 8.72 4.88 17.87
N LEU A 68 8.41 3.75 17.22
CA LEU A 68 9.37 2.98 16.42
C LEU A 68 9.64 3.60 15.04
N GLY A 69 8.87 4.61 14.63
CA GLY A 69 8.88 5.12 13.26
C GLY A 69 8.54 4.02 12.23
N ALA A 70 7.71 3.05 12.63
CA ALA A 70 7.43 1.88 11.82
C ALA A 70 6.44 2.22 10.69
N ILE A 71 6.73 1.75 9.48
CA ILE A 71 5.86 1.92 8.31
C ILE A 71 5.17 0.60 7.94
N PRO A 72 4.00 0.63 7.29
CA PRO A 72 3.36 -0.59 6.80
C PRO A 72 4.28 -1.39 5.87
N ALA A 73 4.19 -2.71 5.93
CA ALA A 73 5.02 -3.62 5.13
C ALA A 73 5.02 -3.28 3.64
N TRP A 74 3.86 -2.95 3.05
CA TRP A 74 3.77 -2.60 1.64
C TRP A 74 4.28 -1.20 1.34
N GLN A 75 4.15 -0.25 2.28
CA GLN A 75 4.73 1.07 2.11
C GLN A 75 6.25 0.98 1.92
N ALA A 76 6.93 0.01 2.56
CA ALA A 76 8.35 -0.23 2.33
C ALA A 76 8.68 -0.68 0.88
N VAL A 77 7.74 -1.32 0.17
CA VAL A 77 7.89 -1.66 -1.26
C VAL A 77 7.85 -0.38 -2.11
N ILE A 78 6.89 0.50 -1.82
CA ILE A 78 6.72 1.79 -2.49
C ILE A 78 7.93 2.69 -2.27
N ASP A 79 8.47 2.68 -1.05
CA ASP A 79 9.61 3.50 -0.62
C ASP A 79 10.94 2.75 -0.67
N ARG A 80 11.03 1.65 -1.42
CA ARG A 80 12.20 0.75 -1.42
C ARG A 80 13.54 1.47 -1.58
N ALA A 81 13.57 2.52 -2.41
CA ALA A 81 14.77 3.30 -2.66
C ALA A 81 15.36 3.97 -1.40
N GLN A 82 14.55 4.18 -0.36
CA GLN A 82 14.92 4.80 0.92
C GLN A 82 15.54 3.82 1.92
N TYR A 83 15.31 2.51 1.78
CA TYR A 83 15.67 1.50 2.80
C TYR A 83 16.59 0.39 2.26
N LEU A 84 17.64 0.78 1.53
CA LEU A 84 18.56 -0.18 0.91
C LEU A 84 19.74 -0.57 1.82
N ALA A 85 19.89 -1.87 2.11
CA ALA A 85 20.97 -2.39 2.96
C ALA A 85 22.37 -2.00 2.46
N ARG A 86 22.58 -2.05 1.13
CA ARG A 86 23.87 -1.67 0.50
C ARG A 86 24.26 -0.21 0.73
N ARG A 87 23.29 0.65 1.08
CA ARG A 87 23.51 2.07 1.40
C ARG A 87 23.55 2.33 2.91
N GLY A 88 23.54 1.28 3.73
CA GLY A 88 23.41 1.38 5.18
C GLY A 88 22.06 1.94 5.65
N GLN A 89 21.08 2.06 4.75
CA GLN A 89 19.77 2.61 5.06
C GLN A 89 18.89 1.53 5.68
N ARG A 90 18.44 1.78 6.90
CA ARG A 90 17.62 0.87 7.71
C ARG A 90 16.29 1.54 8.07
N GLY A 91 15.29 0.73 8.35
CA GLY A 91 13.99 1.19 8.81
C GLY A 91 13.31 0.15 9.68
N VAL A 92 12.07 0.44 10.05
CA VAL A 92 11.20 -0.51 10.75
C VAL A 92 9.93 -0.67 9.93
N VAL A 93 9.58 -1.91 9.59
CA VAL A 93 8.33 -2.24 8.91
C VAL A 93 7.42 -3.00 9.85
N TYR A 94 6.10 -2.86 9.72
CA TYR A 94 5.16 -3.64 10.52
C TYR A 94 4.09 -4.32 9.66
N GLY A 95 3.53 -5.38 10.23
CA GLY A 95 2.45 -6.15 9.63
C GLY A 95 2.13 -7.41 10.44
N LEU A 96 1.26 -8.25 9.88
CA LEU A 96 0.91 -9.55 10.42
C LEU A 96 1.86 -10.61 9.86
N VAL A 97 2.35 -11.48 10.74
CA VAL A 97 3.19 -12.61 10.33
C VAL A 97 2.32 -13.67 9.65
N GLY A 98 2.51 -13.86 8.35
CA GLY A 98 1.81 -14.86 7.56
C GLY A 98 2.49 -16.23 7.56
N GLU A 99 2.02 -17.08 6.65
CA GLU A 99 2.58 -18.40 6.39
C GLU A 99 4.00 -18.32 5.85
N ALA A 100 4.69 -19.47 5.89
CA ALA A 100 5.98 -19.62 5.24
C ALA A 100 5.86 -19.38 3.73
N VAL A 101 6.86 -18.71 3.14
CA VAL A 101 6.88 -18.49 1.68
C VAL A 101 7.24 -19.82 1.00
N PRO A 102 6.39 -20.38 0.12
CA PRO A 102 6.72 -21.63 -0.56
C PRO A 102 8.02 -21.51 -1.34
N GLN A 103 8.91 -22.51 -1.23
CA GLN A 103 10.21 -22.52 -1.90
C GLN A 103 10.09 -22.46 -3.44
N ALA A 104 8.97 -22.93 -4.01
CA ALA A 104 8.66 -22.80 -5.44
C ALA A 104 8.47 -21.34 -5.91
N ALA A 105 8.14 -20.40 -5.01
CA ALA A 105 8.14 -18.97 -5.31
C ALA A 105 9.56 -18.39 -5.44
N VAL A 106 10.60 -19.14 -5.06
CA VAL A 106 12.01 -18.75 -5.13
C VAL A 106 12.65 -19.24 -6.44
N THR A 107 12.13 -20.29 -7.09
CA THR A 107 12.76 -20.91 -8.27
C THR A 107 12.33 -20.27 -9.59
N GLY A 108 12.97 -19.16 -9.95
CA GLY A 108 13.22 -18.85 -11.37
C GLY A 108 14.33 -19.78 -11.87
N ALA A 109 14.16 -20.38 -13.06
CA ALA A 109 15.03 -21.40 -13.64
C ALA A 109 16.53 -21.04 -13.62
N GLY A 110 17.21 -21.49 -12.58
CA GLY A 110 18.65 -21.44 -12.43
C GLY A 110 19.06 -22.63 -11.59
N SER A 111 19.65 -23.63 -12.24
CA SER A 111 20.38 -24.71 -11.58
C SER A 111 21.58 -24.10 -10.84
N GLY A 112 21.36 -23.64 -9.62
CA GLY A 112 22.41 -23.16 -8.72
C GLY A 112 22.04 -23.58 -7.31
N ALA A 113 22.82 -24.49 -6.74
CA ALA A 113 22.72 -25.00 -5.38
C ALA A 113 23.14 -23.96 -4.32
N ASP A 114 22.92 -22.67 -4.61
CA ASP A 114 23.27 -21.53 -3.77
C ASP A 114 21.98 -20.83 -3.35
N ALA A 115 21.07 -21.56 -2.69
CA ALA A 115 20.19 -20.91 -1.71
C ALA A 115 21.05 -20.75 -0.45
N GLU A 116 21.04 -19.58 0.21
CA GLU A 116 21.74 -19.43 1.48
C GLU A 116 21.13 -20.49 2.40
N PRO A 117 21.90 -21.52 2.79
CA PRO A 117 21.32 -22.64 3.51
C PRO A 117 20.78 -22.10 4.84
N GLY A 118 19.45 -22.10 5.00
CA GLY A 118 18.79 -21.76 6.27
C GLY A 118 18.03 -20.44 6.34
N LEU A 119 17.94 -19.61 5.28
CA LEU A 119 17.07 -18.43 5.30
C LEU A 119 15.59 -18.84 5.12
N ALA A 120 14.89 -19.03 6.23
CA ALA A 120 13.44 -19.23 6.24
C ALA A 120 12.71 -17.90 6.03
N PHE A 121 12.06 -17.74 4.89
CA PHE A 121 11.21 -16.59 4.59
C PHE A 121 9.77 -16.82 5.05
N ARG A 122 9.15 -15.77 5.57
CA ARG A 122 7.72 -15.70 5.84
C ARG A 122 7.13 -14.46 5.22
N TRP A 123 5.83 -14.49 4.97
CA TRP A 123 5.09 -13.29 4.58
C TRP A 123 4.98 -12.36 5.78
N LEU A 124 5.31 -11.09 5.57
CA LEU A 124 4.86 -10.01 6.44
C LEU A 124 3.73 -9.30 5.70
N VAL A 125 2.50 -9.56 6.14
CA VAL A 125 1.26 -9.10 5.53
C VAL A 125 0.95 -7.69 6.01
N ASP A 126 0.70 -6.79 5.08
CA ASP A 126 0.25 -5.44 5.39
C ASP A 126 -1.20 -5.49 5.90
N ASP A 127 -1.43 -4.98 7.10
CA ASP A 127 -2.73 -4.96 7.76
C ASP A 127 -3.45 -3.61 7.62
N THR A 128 -2.92 -2.69 6.81
CA THR A 128 -3.46 -1.34 6.62
C THR A 128 -4.23 -1.19 5.31
N GLU A 129 -3.92 -2.01 4.30
CA GLU A 129 -4.51 -1.92 2.96
C GLU A 129 -4.67 -3.30 2.31
N GLY A 130 -5.70 -3.45 1.46
CA GLY A 130 -5.83 -4.60 0.56
C GLY A 130 -6.31 -5.89 1.19
N ALA A 131 -6.90 -5.85 2.39
CA ALA A 131 -7.49 -7.01 3.07
C ALA A 131 -6.54 -8.22 3.15
N GLY A 132 -5.27 -7.97 3.45
CA GLY A 132 -4.22 -9.00 3.55
C GLY A 132 -3.57 -9.44 2.24
N ALA A 133 -3.99 -8.88 1.09
CA ALA A 133 -3.39 -9.20 -0.20
C ALA A 133 -1.96 -8.70 -0.37
N LEU A 134 -1.64 -7.59 0.30
CA LEU A 134 -0.35 -6.93 0.24
C LEU A 134 0.59 -7.56 1.26
N ALA A 135 1.75 -8.04 0.82
CA ALA A 135 2.72 -8.65 1.71
C ALA A 135 4.12 -8.60 1.13
N ILE A 136 5.12 -8.62 2.02
CA ILE A 136 6.53 -8.70 1.64
C ILE A 136 7.15 -9.99 2.16
N ARG A 137 8.17 -10.49 1.45
CA ARG A 137 9.00 -11.58 1.95
C ARG A 137 9.95 -11.01 2.99
N ALA A 138 9.98 -11.62 4.18
CA ALA A 138 10.82 -11.19 5.27
C ALA A 138 11.56 -12.37 5.91
N SER A 139 12.81 -12.13 6.31
CA SER A 139 13.57 -13.02 7.18
C SER A 139 13.61 -12.48 8.62
N GLY A 140 14.08 -13.28 9.58
CA GLY A 140 14.13 -12.87 10.99
C GLY A 140 12.80 -13.04 11.75
N LEU A 141 11.80 -13.68 11.14
CA LEU A 141 10.46 -13.93 11.71
C LEU A 141 10.29 -15.34 12.31
N GLY A 142 11.36 -16.12 12.45
CA GLY A 142 11.30 -17.53 12.86
C GLY A 142 10.71 -17.76 14.26
N ARG A 143 10.81 -16.77 15.15
CA ARG A 143 10.27 -16.83 16.52
C ARG A 143 8.82 -16.36 16.65
N ALA A 144 8.26 -15.68 15.65
CA ALA A 144 6.93 -15.13 15.73
C ALA A 144 5.87 -16.18 15.39
N ARG A 145 4.70 -16.11 16.03
CA ARG A 145 3.57 -16.97 15.69
C ARG A 145 2.88 -16.48 14.41
N PRO A 146 2.35 -17.37 13.53
CA PRO A 146 1.42 -16.95 12.49
C PRO A 146 0.28 -16.10 13.08
N GLY A 147 -0.10 -15.03 12.41
CA GLY A 147 -1.10 -14.05 12.85
C GLY A 147 -0.59 -13.02 13.88
N ALA A 148 0.63 -13.16 14.41
CA ALA A 148 1.19 -12.15 15.32
C ALA A 148 1.44 -10.85 14.56
N ARG A 149 1.08 -9.72 15.17
CA ARG A 149 1.44 -8.40 14.67
C ARG A 149 2.83 -8.05 15.18
N VAL A 150 3.74 -7.67 14.27
CA VAL A 150 5.14 -7.40 14.61
C VAL A 150 5.65 -6.15 13.93
N ALA A 151 6.58 -5.46 14.59
CA ALA A 151 7.48 -4.50 13.99
C ALA A 151 8.84 -5.17 13.76
N LEU A 152 9.39 -5.04 12.57
CA LEU A 152 10.62 -5.69 12.10
C LEU A 152 11.62 -4.63 11.64
N GLY A 153 12.60 -4.32 12.48
CA GLY A 153 13.75 -3.50 12.13
C GLY A 153 14.66 -4.22 11.14
N GLY A 154 15.10 -3.54 10.10
CA GLY A 154 15.90 -4.16 9.04
C GLY A 154 16.14 -3.25 7.83
N ALA A 155 16.38 -3.88 6.69
CA ALA A 155 16.55 -3.20 5.41
C ALA A 155 16.23 -4.13 4.23
N TRP A 156 16.04 -3.55 3.04
CA TRP A 156 15.92 -4.32 1.80
C TRP A 156 17.25 -4.97 1.41
N ALA A 157 17.18 -6.27 1.16
CA ALA A 157 18.25 -7.08 0.59
C ALA A 157 17.73 -7.85 -0.63
N LEU A 158 18.67 -8.35 -1.44
CA LEU A 158 18.38 -9.25 -2.54
C LEU A 158 18.70 -10.67 -2.11
N ASP A 159 17.81 -11.61 -2.38
CA ASP A 159 18.13 -13.04 -2.29
C ASP A 159 19.02 -13.46 -3.48
N LEU A 160 19.37 -14.75 -3.52
CA LEU A 160 20.27 -15.31 -4.53
C LEU A 160 19.65 -15.33 -5.93
N THR A 161 18.32 -15.20 -6.00
CA THR A 161 17.58 -15.04 -7.27
C THR A 161 17.33 -13.57 -7.63
N ARG A 162 18.04 -12.64 -6.96
CA ARG A 162 17.93 -11.18 -7.15
C ARG A 162 16.52 -10.66 -6.91
N ARG A 163 15.87 -11.25 -5.93
CA ARG A 163 14.48 -10.98 -5.60
C ARG A 163 14.46 -10.26 -4.24
N TRP A 164 13.69 -9.18 -4.12
CA TRP A 164 13.75 -8.31 -2.94
C TRP A 164 13.11 -8.98 -1.72
N TYR A 165 13.78 -8.90 -0.57
CA TYR A 165 13.21 -9.30 0.71
C TYR A 165 13.64 -8.33 1.81
N TRP A 166 12.83 -8.21 2.85
CA TRP A 166 13.19 -7.46 4.05
C TRP A 166 14.04 -8.32 4.97
N LYS A 167 15.32 -7.95 5.14
CA LYS A 167 16.23 -8.63 6.05
C LYS A 167 16.00 -8.12 7.47
N GLY A 168 15.23 -8.86 8.24
CA GLY A 168 14.95 -8.55 9.64
C GLY A 168 16.19 -8.76 10.53
N GLU A 169 16.51 -7.77 11.34
CA GLU A 169 17.61 -7.80 12.33
C GLU A 169 17.09 -7.70 13.76
N ALA A 170 15.98 -6.98 13.98
CA ALA A 170 15.33 -6.83 15.27
C ALA A 170 13.81 -6.93 15.11
N MET A 171 13.14 -7.59 16.05
CA MET A 171 11.69 -7.81 15.98
C MET A 171 11.03 -7.49 17.33
N THR A 172 9.97 -6.72 17.30
CA THR A 172 9.15 -6.35 18.45
C THR A 172 7.72 -6.81 18.20
N GLU A 173 7.13 -7.54 19.14
CA GLU A 173 5.69 -7.86 19.05
C GLU A 173 4.87 -6.61 19.35
N LEU A 174 3.83 -6.40 18.54
CA LEU A 174 2.91 -5.28 18.68
C LEU A 174 1.58 -5.76 19.26
N PRO A 175 0.77 -4.85 19.84
CA PRO A 175 -0.63 -5.16 20.14
C PRO A 175 -1.36 -5.71 18.93
N ALA A 176 -2.38 -6.54 19.16
CA ALA A 176 -3.20 -7.09 18.10
C ALA A 176 -3.74 -5.97 17.18
N ALA A 177 -3.79 -6.25 15.88
CA ALA A 177 -4.37 -5.31 14.94
C ALA A 177 -5.84 -5.05 15.31
N PRO A 178 -6.36 -3.82 15.09
CA PRO A 178 -7.78 -3.59 15.20
C PRO A 178 -8.52 -4.57 14.29
N ALA A 179 -9.67 -5.06 14.74
CA ALA A 179 -10.48 -5.96 13.93
C ALA A 179 -10.71 -5.32 12.55
N PRO A 180 -10.55 -6.08 11.45
CA PRO A 180 -10.74 -5.53 10.13
C PRO A 180 -12.15 -4.95 10.05
N ALA A 181 -12.27 -3.78 9.40
CA ALA A 181 -13.57 -3.14 9.20
C ALA A 181 -14.56 -4.02 8.43
N THR A 182 -14.08 -5.09 7.81
CA THR A 182 -14.94 -6.12 7.24
C THR A 182 -14.53 -7.55 7.53
N SER A 183 -15.52 -8.42 7.54
CA SER A 183 -15.41 -9.88 7.60
C SER A 183 -15.04 -10.52 6.25
N ASP A 184 -14.43 -9.77 5.32
CA ASP A 184 -14.04 -10.31 4.02
C ASP A 184 -12.97 -11.38 4.23
N ALA A 185 -13.02 -12.46 3.45
CA ALA A 185 -11.99 -13.50 3.50
C ALA A 185 -10.62 -12.87 3.19
N LEU A 186 -9.60 -13.19 4.00
CA LEU A 186 -8.25 -12.70 3.79
C LEU A 186 -7.72 -13.24 2.45
N ALA A 187 -7.29 -12.33 1.59
CA ALA A 187 -6.69 -12.69 0.32
C ALA A 187 -5.33 -13.38 0.55
N PRO A 188 -4.91 -14.30 -0.34
CA PRO A 188 -3.57 -14.84 -0.27
C PRO A 188 -2.53 -13.71 -0.44
N PRO A 189 -1.45 -13.72 0.36
CA PRO A 189 -0.42 -12.69 0.27
C PRO A 189 0.35 -12.77 -1.05
N GLY A 190 0.82 -11.62 -1.53
CA GLY A 190 1.76 -11.54 -2.65
C GLY A 190 1.11 -11.27 -4.00
N LEU A 191 0.05 -10.45 -4.05
CA LEU A 191 -0.58 -9.95 -5.27
C LEU A 191 -1.02 -11.04 -6.26
N VAL A 192 -1.48 -12.17 -5.74
CA VAL A 192 -2.02 -13.27 -6.54
C VAL A 192 -3.49 -12.98 -6.84
N VAL A 193 -3.86 -13.00 -8.13
CA VAL A 193 -5.25 -12.92 -8.54
C VAL A 193 -5.90 -14.28 -8.28
N GLY A 194 -6.80 -14.32 -7.30
CA GLY A 194 -7.56 -15.53 -6.95
C GLY A 194 -8.53 -15.93 -8.05
N LYS A 195 -9.12 -17.12 -7.90
CA LYS A 195 -10.28 -17.54 -8.67
C LYS A 195 -11.44 -17.77 -7.71
N GLY A 196 -12.61 -17.24 -8.03
CA GLY A 196 -13.79 -17.37 -7.19
C GLY A 196 -15.01 -16.74 -7.82
N ASP A 197 -16.18 -17.28 -7.50
CA ASP A 197 -17.45 -16.71 -7.93
C ASP A 197 -17.72 -15.37 -7.24
N PRO A 198 -18.34 -14.39 -7.92
CA PRO A 198 -18.72 -13.13 -7.29
C PRO A 198 -19.63 -13.35 -6.07
N PRO A 199 -19.40 -12.62 -4.96
CA PRO A 199 -20.26 -12.70 -3.78
C PRO A 199 -21.71 -12.32 -4.08
N ALA A 200 -22.64 -12.81 -3.26
CA ALA A 200 -24.04 -12.43 -3.35
C ALA A 200 -24.20 -10.90 -3.27
N GLY A 201 -24.92 -10.34 -4.23
CA GLY A 201 -25.13 -8.89 -4.33
C GLY A 201 -24.02 -8.13 -5.08
N ALA A 202 -23.01 -8.81 -5.61
CA ALA A 202 -22.09 -8.21 -6.59
C ALA A 202 -22.86 -7.74 -7.83
N ARG A 203 -22.51 -6.56 -8.35
CA ARG A 203 -23.20 -5.91 -9.48
C ARG A 203 -22.22 -5.53 -10.59
N PRO A 204 -22.68 -5.45 -11.86
CA PRO A 204 -21.88 -4.82 -12.92
C PRO A 204 -21.36 -3.44 -12.48
N VAL A 205 -20.15 -3.07 -12.90
CA VAL A 205 -19.50 -1.81 -12.47
C VAL A 205 -20.37 -0.58 -12.74
N SER A 206 -21.17 -0.58 -13.82
CA SER A 206 -22.12 0.49 -14.12
C SER A 206 -23.24 0.64 -13.09
N GLN A 207 -23.57 -0.42 -12.35
CA GLN A 207 -24.62 -0.50 -11.34
C GLN A 207 -24.06 -0.63 -9.91
N GLY A 208 -22.74 -0.46 -9.76
CA GLY A 208 -22.05 -0.54 -8.49
C GLY A 208 -22.55 0.49 -7.48
N LYS A 209 -22.34 0.18 -6.20
CA LYS A 209 -22.65 1.07 -5.08
C LYS A 209 -21.39 1.30 -4.24
N ASP A 210 -21.35 2.43 -3.54
CA ASP A 210 -20.32 2.73 -2.56
C ASP A 210 -20.13 1.58 -1.58
N ASP A 211 -18.86 1.23 -1.35
CA ASP A 211 -18.42 0.19 -0.40
C ASP A 211 -18.95 -1.24 -0.69
N GLY A 212 -19.50 -1.47 -1.89
CA GLY A 212 -20.03 -2.76 -2.36
C GLY A 212 -19.08 -3.59 -3.22
N PHE A 213 -19.56 -4.76 -3.64
CA PHE A 213 -18.87 -5.63 -4.61
C PHE A 213 -19.29 -5.29 -6.04
N ILE A 214 -18.30 -5.20 -6.92
CA ILE A 214 -18.53 -5.03 -8.36
C ILE A 214 -17.97 -6.19 -9.16
N THR A 215 -18.60 -6.46 -10.29
CA THR A 215 -18.14 -7.32 -11.36
C THR A 215 -17.73 -6.46 -12.54
N PHE A 216 -16.56 -6.70 -13.14
CA PHE A 216 -16.07 -5.90 -14.25
C PHE A 216 -15.24 -6.71 -15.26
N THR A 217 -15.11 -6.16 -16.46
CA THR A 217 -14.19 -6.62 -17.51
C THR A 217 -13.09 -5.57 -17.71
N VAL A 218 -11.83 -6.02 -17.81
CA VAL A 218 -10.71 -5.10 -18.11
C VAL A 218 -10.72 -4.74 -19.59
N VAL A 219 -11.01 -3.48 -19.91
CA VAL A 219 -11.03 -2.98 -21.30
C VAL A 219 -9.76 -2.20 -21.67
N GLY A 220 -8.98 -1.76 -20.69
CA GLY A 220 -7.67 -1.14 -20.92
C GLY A 220 -6.70 -1.38 -19.77
N LEU A 221 -5.46 -1.70 -20.13
CA LEU A 221 -4.39 -1.99 -19.18
C LEU A 221 -3.85 -0.69 -18.56
N ALA A 222 -3.47 -0.75 -17.30
CA ALA A 222 -2.66 0.28 -16.66
C ALA A 222 -1.29 0.34 -17.37
N ARG A 223 -0.83 1.54 -17.75
CA ARG A 223 0.48 1.72 -18.40
C ARG A 223 1.57 1.98 -17.37
N PHE A 224 1.24 2.81 -16.39
CA PHE A 224 2.09 3.14 -15.26
C PHE A 224 1.38 2.85 -13.94
N PRO A 225 2.13 2.65 -12.85
CA PRO A 225 1.53 2.57 -11.52
C PRO A 225 0.75 3.83 -11.19
N GLY A 226 -0.44 3.66 -10.64
CA GLY A 226 -1.34 4.75 -10.28
C GLY A 226 -2.26 5.22 -11.41
N ASP A 227 -2.03 4.81 -12.66
CA ASP A 227 -2.95 5.12 -13.78
C ASP A 227 -4.32 4.46 -13.58
N GLY A 228 -4.34 3.33 -12.87
CA GLY A 228 -5.52 2.48 -12.70
C GLY A 228 -5.88 1.68 -13.96
N TRP A 229 -6.75 0.69 -13.76
CA TRP A 229 -7.27 -0.21 -14.76
C TRP A 229 -8.53 0.36 -15.37
N LYS A 230 -8.62 0.44 -16.70
CA LYS A 230 -9.86 0.86 -17.37
C LYS A 230 -10.80 -0.32 -17.44
N ILE A 231 -11.97 -0.17 -16.82
CA ILE A 231 -12.93 -1.25 -16.65
C ILE A 231 -14.32 -0.87 -17.17
N ALA A 232 -15.06 -1.87 -17.64
CA ALA A 232 -16.43 -1.77 -18.10
C ALA A 232 -17.23 -3.02 -17.70
N ASP A 233 -18.51 -3.08 -18.04
CA ASP A 233 -19.32 -4.27 -17.77
C ASP A 233 -18.87 -5.42 -18.68
N GLU A 234 -18.77 -5.17 -20.00
CA GLU A 234 -18.35 -6.15 -20.99
C GLU A 234 -17.17 -5.67 -21.85
N LEU A 235 -16.58 -6.60 -22.60
CA LEU A 235 -15.51 -6.28 -23.54
C LEU A 235 -16.10 -5.62 -24.80
N GLY A 236 -15.64 -4.39 -25.10
CA GLY A 236 -16.10 -3.61 -26.26
C GLY A 236 -16.84 -2.35 -25.84
N ASP A 237 -17.37 -2.33 -24.61
CA ASP A 237 -17.98 -1.15 -24.02
C ASP A 237 -16.99 -0.01 -23.79
N ALA A 238 -17.52 1.20 -23.74
CA ALA A 238 -16.75 2.35 -23.27
C ALA A 238 -16.35 2.16 -21.80
N PRO A 239 -15.13 2.57 -21.38
CA PRO A 239 -14.72 2.48 -19.98
C PRO A 239 -15.67 3.27 -19.06
N VAL A 240 -16.27 2.57 -18.10
CA VAL A 240 -17.19 3.16 -17.13
C VAL A 240 -16.44 3.68 -15.90
N ALA A 241 -15.33 3.03 -15.55
CA ALA A 241 -14.48 3.42 -14.43
C ALA A 241 -12.99 3.18 -14.68
N ILE A 242 -12.18 3.87 -13.88
CA ILE A 242 -10.76 3.64 -13.67
C ILE A 242 -10.60 3.10 -12.25
N LEU A 243 -10.12 1.86 -12.15
CA LEU A 243 -9.97 1.14 -10.88
C LEU A 243 -8.50 1.11 -10.46
N THR A 244 -8.19 1.68 -9.31
CA THR A 244 -6.87 1.53 -8.66
C THR A 244 -6.92 0.33 -7.73
N LEU A 245 -6.04 -0.65 -7.94
CA LEU A 245 -5.93 -1.81 -7.06
C LEU A 245 -5.06 -1.51 -5.83
N PRO A 246 -5.19 -2.30 -4.74
CA PRO A 246 -4.37 -2.09 -3.56
C PRO A 246 -2.89 -2.14 -3.90
N GLY A 247 -2.11 -1.23 -3.31
CA GLY A 247 -0.67 -1.20 -3.50
C GLY A 247 -0.18 -0.62 -4.83
N GLU A 248 -1.06 -0.18 -5.73
CA GLU A 248 -0.69 0.45 -7.02
C GLU A 248 -0.38 1.94 -6.93
N ARG A 249 0.14 2.40 -5.78
CA ARG A 249 0.52 3.80 -5.60
C ARG A 249 1.76 4.15 -6.43
N PRO A 250 1.92 5.41 -6.88
CA PRO A 250 3.18 5.89 -7.44
C PRO A 250 4.32 5.74 -6.43
N SER A 251 5.49 5.30 -6.90
CA SER A 251 6.69 5.19 -6.06
C SER A 251 7.25 6.57 -5.70
N TYR A 252 7.81 6.69 -4.50
CA TYR A 252 8.46 7.93 -4.08
C TYR A 252 9.64 8.29 -4.98
N GLY A 253 9.77 9.57 -5.32
CA GLY A 253 10.90 10.07 -6.12
C GLY A 253 10.91 9.61 -7.59
N GLY A 254 9.79 9.08 -8.11
CA GLY A 254 9.65 8.74 -9.53
C GLY A 254 10.40 7.47 -9.97
N HIS A 255 11.09 6.79 -9.06
CA HIS A 255 11.81 5.54 -9.36
C HIS A 255 11.02 4.35 -8.81
N ASP A 256 10.34 3.65 -9.71
CA ASP A 256 9.62 2.44 -9.35
C ASP A 256 10.55 1.22 -9.39
N LEU A 257 10.90 0.74 -8.19
CA LEU A 257 11.75 -0.44 -8.01
C LEU A 257 10.95 -1.75 -7.88
N ARG A 258 9.63 -1.73 -8.05
CA ARG A 258 8.78 -2.94 -7.96
C ARG A 258 9.10 -3.96 -9.04
N GLN A 259 9.20 -5.22 -8.62
CA GLN A 259 9.33 -6.38 -9.50
C GLN A 259 7.98 -6.74 -10.13
N ALA A 260 7.99 -7.65 -11.11
CA ALA A 260 6.78 -8.05 -11.83
C ALA A 260 5.77 -8.78 -10.93
N ASP A 261 6.25 -9.57 -9.97
CA ASP A 261 5.46 -10.24 -8.92
C ASP A 261 4.98 -9.29 -7.82
N GLU A 262 5.40 -8.03 -7.87
CA GLU A 262 4.95 -6.94 -6.97
C GLU A 262 3.96 -6.01 -7.68
N ARG A 263 3.32 -6.51 -8.75
CA ARG A 263 2.28 -5.81 -9.52
C ARG A 263 1.13 -6.74 -9.80
N TRP A 264 -0.08 -6.20 -9.74
CA TRP A 264 -1.26 -6.91 -10.23
C TRP A 264 -1.14 -7.17 -11.72
N THR A 265 -1.45 -8.40 -12.13
CA THR A 265 -1.41 -8.81 -13.54
C THR A 265 -2.81 -9.22 -13.99
N LEU A 266 -3.65 -8.22 -14.29
CA LEU A 266 -4.95 -8.47 -14.91
C LEU A 266 -4.83 -8.55 -16.44
N ARG A 267 -5.72 -9.33 -17.06
CA ARG A 267 -5.76 -9.54 -18.51
C ARG A 267 -6.87 -8.72 -19.12
N ARG A 268 -6.60 -8.07 -20.27
CA ARG A 268 -7.65 -7.44 -21.07
C ARG A 268 -8.67 -8.50 -21.51
N GLY A 269 -9.96 -8.19 -21.37
CA GLY A 269 -11.07 -9.12 -21.59
C GLY A 269 -11.28 -10.12 -20.45
N GLY A 270 -10.40 -10.16 -19.45
CA GLY A 270 -10.63 -10.95 -18.24
C GLY A 270 -11.75 -10.34 -17.41
N ARG A 271 -12.56 -11.21 -16.79
CA ARG A 271 -13.68 -10.86 -15.91
C ARG A 271 -13.23 -11.04 -14.46
N TYR A 272 -13.46 -10.01 -13.66
CA TYR A 272 -12.94 -9.93 -12.29
C TYR A 272 -13.91 -9.24 -11.37
N TRP A 273 -14.02 -9.72 -10.13
CA TRP A 273 -14.81 -9.07 -9.10
C TRP A 273 -13.89 -8.52 -8.02
N VAL A 274 -14.32 -7.44 -7.39
CA VAL A 274 -13.60 -6.85 -6.25
C VAL A 274 -14.56 -6.02 -5.41
N ARG A 275 -14.24 -5.87 -4.14
CA ARG A 275 -14.85 -4.84 -3.31
C ARG A 275 -14.24 -3.49 -3.60
N VAL A 276 -15.07 -2.47 -3.80
CA VAL A 276 -14.62 -1.09 -4.03
C VAL A 276 -15.01 -0.18 -2.88
N GLY A 277 -14.35 0.97 -2.78
CA GLY A 277 -14.79 2.08 -1.92
C GLY A 277 -15.85 2.95 -2.60
N ARG A 278 -15.76 4.26 -2.39
CA ARG A 278 -16.66 5.27 -2.96
C ARG A 278 -16.42 5.51 -4.44
N PHE A 279 -17.49 5.66 -5.21
CA PHE A 279 -17.47 6.11 -6.59
C PHE A 279 -17.18 7.62 -6.65
N ARG A 280 -16.06 7.99 -7.27
CA ARG A 280 -15.67 9.41 -7.42
C ARG A 280 -15.71 9.82 -8.89
N ARG A 281 -16.71 10.62 -9.28
CA ARG A 281 -16.84 11.15 -10.64
C ARG A 281 -16.55 12.65 -10.65
N ARG A 282 -15.64 13.10 -11.52
CA ARG A 282 -15.31 14.53 -11.69
C ARG A 282 -16.31 15.26 -12.59
N SER A 283 -16.73 14.61 -13.67
CA SER A 283 -17.76 15.12 -14.60
C SER A 283 -18.58 13.96 -15.17
N PRO A 284 -19.82 14.21 -15.66
CA PRO A 284 -20.69 13.17 -16.22
C PRO A 284 -20.03 12.35 -17.36
N ASP A 285 -19.21 13.01 -18.18
CA ASP A 285 -18.57 12.41 -19.36
C ASP A 285 -17.26 11.67 -19.06
N GLN A 286 -16.77 11.72 -17.81
CA GLN A 286 -15.53 11.05 -17.42
C GLN A 286 -15.81 9.73 -16.69
N PRO A 287 -14.98 8.69 -16.93
CA PRO A 287 -15.04 7.47 -16.13
C PRO A 287 -14.93 7.77 -14.63
N ALA A 288 -15.69 7.03 -13.83
CA ALA A 288 -15.59 7.14 -12.37
C ALA A 288 -14.22 6.64 -11.89
N GLN A 289 -13.68 7.23 -10.83
CA GLN A 289 -12.48 6.77 -10.15
C GLN A 289 -12.88 5.88 -8.97
N LEU A 290 -12.31 4.68 -8.92
CA LEU A 290 -12.57 3.67 -7.91
C LEU A 290 -11.27 3.19 -7.28
N ALA A 291 -11.31 2.93 -5.98
CA ALA A 291 -10.25 2.25 -5.27
C ALA A 291 -10.78 0.90 -4.78
N ALA A 292 -10.08 -0.18 -5.12
CA ALA A 292 -10.37 -1.49 -4.56
C ALA A 292 -9.95 -1.55 -3.08
N ARG A 293 -10.72 -2.31 -2.29
CA ARG A 293 -10.46 -2.53 -0.85
C ARG A 293 -9.72 -3.84 -0.59
N GLY A 294 -9.67 -4.74 -1.58
CA GLY A 294 -9.05 -6.06 -1.49
C GLY A 294 -8.49 -6.52 -2.82
N ALA A 295 -7.98 -7.76 -2.85
CA ALA A 295 -7.52 -8.39 -4.09
C ALA A 295 -8.67 -8.57 -5.09
N PRO A 296 -8.42 -8.38 -6.40
CA PRO A 296 -9.36 -8.81 -7.42
C PRO A 296 -9.34 -10.34 -7.55
N GLU A 297 -10.50 -10.92 -7.85
CA GLU A 297 -10.64 -12.35 -8.14
C GLU A 297 -11.22 -12.56 -9.54
N GLN A 298 -10.69 -13.55 -10.25
CA GLN A 298 -11.14 -13.92 -11.59
C GLN A 298 -12.29 -14.93 -11.51
N TRP A 299 -13.32 -14.73 -12.34
CA TRP A 299 -14.41 -15.69 -12.51
C TRP A 299 -14.66 -16.02 -13.99
#